data_AF-A0A6I3SCA3-F1
#
_entry.id   AF-A0A6I3SCA3-F1
#
_cell.length_a   1.000
_cell.length_b   1.000
_cell.length_c   1.000
_cell.angle_alpha   90.00
_cell.angle_beta   90.00
_cell.angle_gamma   90.00
#
_symmetry.space_group_name_H-M   'P 1'
#
loop_
_entity.id
_entity.type
_entity.pdbx_description
1 polymer ?
#
loop_
_entity_poly.entity_id
_entity_poly.type
_entity_poly.pdbx_seq_one_letter_code
_entity_poly.pdbx_strand_id
1 'polypeptide(L)'
;MSNFSLNQLRPEQVCERLGCGKTQLYKLVKNDPTFPKPIQLSSRWTFWYECEIDAWTIKKAAEQQGLSVEAMTERLANASAFSMKFKELMAN
;
A
#
# COMPACT_ATOMS: atom_id res chain seq x y z
N MET A 1 17.32 -9.33 -11.37
CA MET A 1 15.87 -9.15 -11.67
C MET A 1 15.25 -8.57 -10.42
N SER A 2 14.66 -7.38 -10.50
CA SER A 2 13.96 -6.77 -9.37
C SER A 2 12.81 -7.67 -8.95
N ASN A 3 12.82 -8.15 -7.70
CA ASN A 3 11.72 -8.89 -7.10
C ASN A 3 10.55 -7.93 -6.84
N PHE A 4 9.81 -7.57 -7.89
CA PHE A 4 8.50 -6.97 -7.72
C PHE A 4 7.54 -8.08 -7.28
N SER A 5 7.16 -8.08 -6.00
CA SER A 5 6.15 -9.00 -5.49
C SER A 5 4.82 -8.74 -6.22
N LEU A 6 4.39 -9.65 -7.08
CA LEU A 6 3.11 -9.62 -7.80
C LEU A 6 1.94 -10.09 -6.92
N ASN A 7 2.01 -9.81 -5.62
CA ASN A 7 1.00 -10.25 -4.68
C ASN A 7 -0.34 -9.53 -4.97
N GLN A 8 -1.42 -10.30 -4.98
CA GLN A 8 -2.75 -9.82 -5.32
C GLN A 8 -3.57 -9.66 -4.04
N LEU A 9 -4.09 -8.46 -3.81
CA LEU A 9 -4.95 -8.15 -2.68
C LEU A 9 -6.42 -8.13 -3.11
N ARG A 10 -7.23 -8.95 -2.44
CA ARG A 10 -8.70 -8.90 -2.52
C ARG A 10 -9.23 -7.68 -1.77
N PRO A 11 -10.48 -7.22 -2.00
CA PRO A 11 -11.02 -6.03 -1.36
C PRO A 11 -10.86 -6.01 0.17
N GLU A 12 -11.05 -7.15 0.83
CA GLU A 12 -10.87 -7.32 2.26
C GLU A 12 -9.43 -7.05 2.70
N GLN A 13 -8.45 -7.55 1.95
CA GLN A 13 -7.01 -7.36 2.25
C GLN A 13 -6.56 -5.92 1.98
N VAL A 14 -7.11 -5.27 0.95
CA VAL A 14 -6.87 -3.84 0.71
C VAL A 14 -7.44 -3.01 1.87
N CYS A 15 -8.65 -3.32 2.33
CA CYS A 15 -9.27 -2.69 3.50
C CYS A 15 -8.42 -2.84 4.77
N GLU A 16 -7.96 -4.06 5.06
CA GLU A 16 -7.09 -4.34 6.20
C GLU A 16 -5.78 -3.54 6.11
N ARG A 17 -5.14 -3.55 4.93
CA ARG A 17 -3.88 -2.84 4.71
C ARG A 17 -4.02 -1.32 4.85
N LEU A 18 -5.11 -0.75 4.34
CA LEU A 18 -5.39 0.69 4.42
C LEU A 18 -6.03 1.10 5.75
N GLY A 19 -6.39 0.14 6.62
CA GLY A 19 -7.11 0.42 7.86
C GLY A 19 -8.50 1.04 7.64
N CYS A 20 -9.18 0.71 6.54
CA CYS A 20 -10.45 1.34 6.16
C CYS A 20 -11.54 0.30 5.82
N GLY A 21 -12.82 0.71 5.93
CA GLY A 21 -13.94 -0.15 5.54
C GLY A 21 -14.20 -0.18 4.02
N LYS A 22 -14.91 -1.22 3.54
CA LYS A 22 -15.25 -1.40 2.11
C LYS A 22 -15.92 -0.18 1.47
N THR A 23 -16.81 0.50 2.20
CA THR A 23 -17.46 1.73 1.72
C THR A 23 -16.44 2.82 1.39
N GLN A 24 -15.41 2.99 2.22
CA GLN A 24 -14.36 3.97 1.98
C GLN A 24 -13.46 3.53 0.81
N LEU A 25 -13.12 2.25 0.72
CA LEU A 25 -12.38 1.71 -0.42
C LEU A 25 -13.09 2.02 -1.75
N TYR A 26 -14.38 1.73 -1.87
CA TYR A 26 -15.10 2.02 -3.12
C TYR A 26 -15.30 3.51 -3.38
N LYS A 27 -15.35 4.35 -2.33
CA LYS A 27 -15.29 5.81 -2.50
C LYS A 27 -13.95 6.25 -3.07
N LEU A 28 -12.83 5.69 -2.61
CA LEU A 28 -11.50 5.98 -3.17
C LEU A 28 -11.44 5.58 -4.64
N VAL A 29 -11.85 4.35 -4.97
CA VAL A 29 -11.90 3.84 -6.36
C VAL A 29 -12.71 4.75 -7.28
N LYS A 30 -13.82 5.32 -6.79
CA LYS A 30 -14.70 6.18 -7.58
C LYS A 30 -14.19 7.62 -7.69
N ASN A 31 -13.69 8.18 -6.60
CA ASN A 31 -13.49 9.63 -6.47
C ASN A 31 -12.03 10.07 -6.57
N ASP A 32 -11.07 9.18 -6.29
CA ASP A 32 -9.64 9.50 -6.40
C ASP A 32 -9.09 8.91 -7.72
N PRO A 33 -8.83 9.75 -8.74
CA PRO A 33 -8.31 9.27 -10.02
C PRO A 33 -6.87 8.71 -9.93
N THR A 34 -6.17 8.97 -8.82
CA THR A 34 -4.84 8.45 -8.55
C THR A 34 -4.85 7.12 -7.81
N PHE A 35 -6.00 6.70 -7.28
CA PHE A 35 -6.13 5.40 -6.63
C PHE A 35 -6.02 4.25 -7.64
N PRO A 36 -5.31 3.15 -7.33
CA PRO A 36 -5.18 2.01 -8.21
C PRO A 36 -6.53 1.43 -8.64
N LYS A 37 -6.70 1.18 -9.94
CA LYS A 37 -7.94 0.63 -10.47
C LYS A 37 -8.01 -0.87 -10.17
N PRO A 38 -9.19 -1.38 -9.74
CA PRO A 38 -9.36 -2.82 -9.58
C PRO A 38 -9.18 -3.56 -10.89
N ILE A 39 -8.50 -4.71 -10.85
CA ILE A 39 -8.47 -5.69 -11.92
C ILE A 39 -9.55 -6.73 -11.65
N GLN A 40 -10.48 -6.87 -12.59
CA GLN A 40 -11.58 -7.81 -12.50
C GLN A 40 -11.41 -8.94 -13.52
N LEU A 41 -11.23 -10.18 -13.03
CA LEU A 41 -11.13 -11.38 -13.88
C LEU A 41 -12.47 -12.11 -14.03
N SER A 42 -13.38 -11.96 -13.05
CA SER A 42 -14.74 -12.49 -13.11
C SER A 42 -15.69 -11.68 -12.22
N SER A 43 -16.99 -12.03 -12.22
CA SER A 43 -18.00 -11.36 -11.39
C SER A 43 -17.69 -11.39 -9.88
N ARG A 44 -16.94 -12.38 -9.40
CA ARG A 44 -16.56 -12.55 -7.98
C ARG A 44 -15.06 -12.43 -7.73
N TRP A 45 -14.28 -12.07 -8.75
CA TRP A 45 -12.83 -11.95 -8.64
C TRP A 45 -12.38 -10.56 -9.09
N THR A 46 -12.15 -9.73 -8.09
CA THR A 46 -11.54 -8.41 -8.21
C THR A 46 -10.34 -8.32 -7.28
N PHE A 47 -9.24 -7.75 -7.74
CA PHE A 47 -8.03 -7.57 -6.95
C PHE A 47 -7.23 -6.33 -7.35
N TRP A 48 -6.22 -6.01 -6.55
CA TRP A 48 -5.19 -5.00 -6.83
C TRP A 48 -3.82 -5.60 -6.59
N TYR A 49 -2.77 -5.08 -7.23
CA TYR A 49 -1.42 -5.46 -6.85
C TYR A 49 -1.01 -4.73 -5.57
N GLU A 50 -0.41 -5.46 -4.64
CA GLU A 50 0.07 -4.91 -3.35
C GLU A 50 0.98 -3.71 -3.55
N CYS A 51 1.90 -3.79 -4.52
CA CYS A 51 2.84 -2.72 -4.81
C CYS A 51 2.16 -1.42 -5.29
N GLU A 52 1.03 -1.49 -5.99
CA GLU A 52 0.29 -0.30 -6.41
C GLU A 52 -0.41 0.37 -5.22
N ILE A 53 -0.96 -0.42 -4.31
CA ILE A 53 -1.58 0.07 -3.08
C ILE A 53 -0.52 0.74 -2.19
N ASP A 54 0.65 0.14 -2.06
CA ASP A 54 1.79 0.71 -1.31
C ASP A 54 2.27 2.02 -1.93
N ALA A 55 2.51 2.03 -3.24
CA ALA A 55 2.95 3.22 -3.95
C ALA A 55 1.95 4.38 -3.80
N TRP A 56 0.65 4.10 -3.93
CA TRP A 56 -0.40 5.10 -3.70
C TRP A 56 -0.39 5.62 -2.26
N THR A 57 -0.24 4.72 -1.28
CA THR A 57 -0.22 5.08 0.15
C THR A 57 0.96 6.00 0.48
N ILE A 58 2.15 5.67 -0.02
CA ILE A 58 3.36 6.48 0.14
C ILE A 58 3.16 7.84 -0.52
N LYS A 59 2.65 7.89 -1.75
CA LYS A 59 2.40 9.14 -2.47
C LYS A 59 1.44 10.04 -1.72
N LYS A 60 0.33 9.50 -1.21
CA LYS A 60 -0.63 10.27 -0.39
C LYS A 60 0.00 10.78 0.90
N ALA A 61 0.79 9.96 1.57
CA ALA A 61 1.47 10.39 2.78
C ALA A 61 2.50 11.50 2.52
N ALA A 62 3.23 11.42 1.39
CA ALA A 62 4.16 12.45 0.95
C ALA A 62 3.43 13.77 0.63
N GLU A 63 2.34 13.71 -0.15
CA GLU A 63 1.49 14.87 -0.48
C GLU A 63 0.95 15.55 0.79
N GLN A 64 0.43 14.77 1.75
CA GLN A 64 -0.11 15.29 3.01
C GLN A 64 0.96 15.95 3.89
N GLN A 65 2.21 15.49 3.82
CA GLN A 65 3.32 16.03 4.60
C GLN A 65 4.16 17.08 3.84
N GLY A 66 3.79 17.41 2.60
CA GLY A 66 4.55 18.33 1.76
C GLY A 66 5.96 17.84 1.42
N LEU A 67 6.17 16.53 1.39
CA LEU A 67 7.46 15.89 1.08
C LEU A 67 7.46 15.31 -0.33
N SER A 68 8.65 15.08 -0.89
CA SER A 68 8.78 14.27 -2.10
C SER A 68 8.53 12.79 -1.79
N VAL A 69 8.13 12.02 -2.80
CA VAL A 69 7.90 10.58 -2.67
C VAL A 69 9.18 9.86 -2.26
N GLU A 70 10.33 10.29 -2.79
CA GLU A 70 11.65 9.74 -2.48
C GLU A 70 11.99 9.95 -0.99
N ALA A 71 11.82 11.18 -0.49
CA ALA A 71 12.08 11.49 0.92
C ALA A 71 11.16 10.71 1.87
N MET A 72 9.88 10.54 1.52
CA MET A 72 8.94 9.73 2.30
C MET A 72 9.32 8.24 2.26
N THR A 73 9.71 7.74 1.09
CA THR A 73 10.13 6.34 0.91
C THR A 73 11.40 6.05 1.71
N GLU A 74 12.39 6.94 1.65
CA GLU A 74 13.63 6.81 2.42
C GLU A 74 13.36 6.80 3.92
N ARG A 75 12.51 7.71 4.41
CA ARG A 75 12.07 7.73 5.81
C ARG A 75 11.44 6.41 6.23
N LEU A 76 10.52 5.87 5.41
CA LEU A 76 9.85 4.60 5.69
C LEU A 76 10.82 3.41 5.64
N ALA A 77 11.76 3.41 4.70
CA ALA A 77 12.81 2.39 4.61
C ALA A 77 13.70 2.40 5.86
N ASN A 78 14.12 3.58 6.32
CA ASN A 78 14.91 3.74 7.54
C ASN A 78 14.15 3.28 8.79
N ALA A 79 12.86 3.63 8.90
CA ALA A 79 12.00 3.16 9.98
C ALA A 79 11.81 1.64 9.97
N SER A 80 11.63 1.05 8.80
CA SER A 80 11.51 -0.41 8.61
C SER A 80 12.81 -1.13 9.00
N ALA A 81 13.96 -0.63 8.54
CA ALA A 81 15.27 -1.18 8.89
C ALA A 81 15.52 -1.14 10.41
N PHE A 82 15.14 -0.04 11.08
CA PHE A 82 15.19 0.05 12.53
C PHE A 82 14.29 -1.00 13.21
N SER A 83 13.05 -1.15 12.72
CA SER A 83 12.10 -2.13 13.26
C SER A 83 12.57 -3.58 13.07
N MET A 84 13.13 -3.92 11.90
CA MET A 84 13.69 -5.25 11.66
C MET A 84 14.87 -5.55 12.57
N LYS A 85 15.83 -4.62 12.65
CA LYS A 85 16.98 -4.73 13.56
C LYS A 85 16.54 -4.88 15.02
N PHE A 86 15.50 -4.16 15.43
CA PHE A 86 14.91 -4.29 16.77
C PHE A 86 14.29 -5.67 17.00
N LYS A 87 13.52 -6.20 16.05
CA LYS A 87 12.93 -7.54 16.15
C LYS A 87 13.99 -8.64 16.23
N GLU A 88 15.07 -8.52 15.45
CA GLU A 88 16.21 -9.46 15.50
C GLU A 88 16.92 -9.44 16.86
N LEU A 89 17.09 -8.25 17.46
CA LEU A 89 17.69 -8.10 18.79
C LEU A 89 16.82 -8.71 19.90
N MET A 90 15.49 -8.64 19.78
CA MET A 90 14.55 -9.17 20.77
C MET A 90 14.24 -10.66 20.59
N ALA A 91 14.71 -11.27 19.50
CA ALA A 91 14.50 -12.70 19.19
C ALA A 91 15.66 -13.60 19.67
N ASN A 92 16.72 -13.01 20.24
CA ASN A 92 17.85 -13.69 20.89
C ASN A 92 17.75 -13.53 22.41
#